data_AF-A0A954T2D9-F1
#
_entry.id   AF-A0A954T2D9-F1
#
_cell.length_a   1.000
_cell.length_b   1.000
_cell.length_c   1.000
_cell.angle_alpha   90.00
_cell.angle_beta   90.00
_cell.angle_gamma   90.00
#
_symmetry.space_group_name_H-M   'P 1'
#
loop_
_entity.id
_entity.type
_entity.pdbx_description
1 polymer ?
#
loop_
_entity_poly.entity_id
_entity_poly.type
_entity_poly.pdbx_seq_one_letter_code
_entity_poly.pdbx_strand_id
1 'polypeptide(L)'
;MGGLWVDYVKNAEQGLKAGDPGNQRTNIPNLYAIGECDYQYHGANRLGANSLLSCIFSGLFLAPCLQTLLNSSAGAAAELDASLFSSAVKDHEARHQTLLSRTGGENPYLVHQELGDVMTRAATVVRRNAQLEEAYGKVCELEERALQCSLADTGSWTNQNVVFTKALIDMFPLAKSIVKGALQRDECRGAHFKPDFAMPSLEATDDAGRLAEANQWCDRFEANTAKWLKSTVVTYTNNEPVINYEDVDTESDPARPRLYGLVGAEVIEKVWRERAAAKREQKAKAAATAS
;
A
#
# COMPACT_ATOMS: atom_id res chain seq x y z
N MET A 1 3.82 -2.32 -2.08
CA MET A 1 4.21 -1.77 -0.77
C MET A 1 3.10 -0.85 -0.34
N GLY A 2 2.95 -0.68 0.97
CA GLY A 2 1.92 0.19 1.53
C GLY A 2 2.50 1.53 1.94
N GLY A 3 1.62 2.35 2.50
CA GLY A 3 1.89 3.69 3.00
C GLY A 3 0.58 4.47 2.99
N LEU A 4 0.60 5.68 3.56
CA LEU A 4 -0.46 6.65 3.41
C LEU A 4 -0.61 7.01 1.93
N TRP A 5 -1.86 7.15 1.51
CA TRP A 5 -2.17 7.67 0.20
C TRP A 5 -1.75 9.14 0.13
N VAL A 6 -1.11 9.49 -0.98
CA VAL A 6 -0.64 10.83 -1.32
C VAL A 6 -0.87 11.09 -2.80
N ASP A 7 -1.16 12.35 -3.12
CA ASP A 7 -1.34 12.80 -4.50
C ASP A 7 -0.09 13.49 -5.06
N TYR A 8 -0.12 13.78 -6.35
CA TYR A 8 0.86 14.60 -7.03
C TYR A 8 0.28 15.39 -8.19
N VAL A 9 0.94 16.50 -8.51
CA VAL A 9 0.55 17.35 -9.62
C VAL A 9 1.47 17.11 -10.80
N LYS A 10 0.89 16.80 -11.96
CA LYS A 10 1.64 16.62 -13.20
C LYS A 10 2.03 17.96 -13.82
N ASN A 11 3.23 18.03 -14.36
CA ASN A 11 3.66 19.09 -15.26
C ASN A 11 3.27 18.75 -16.72
N ALA A 12 3.60 19.62 -17.66
CA ALA A 12 3.30 19.43 -19.09
C ALA A 12 3.99 18.20 -19.70
N GLU A 13 5.06 17.71 -19.09
CA GLU A 13 5.84 16.53 -19.50
C GLU A 13 5.38 15.25 -18.77
N GLN A 14 4.23 15.30 -18.08
CA GLN A 14 3.66 14.21 -17.26
C GLN A 14 4.52 13.81 -16.04
N GLY A 15 5.58 14.56 -15.72
CA GLY A 15 6.38 14.40 -14.50
C GLY A 15 5.82 15.20 -13.32
N LEU A 16 6.45 15.09 -12.15
CA LEU A 16 6.09 15.89 -10.98
C LEU A 16 6.30 17.38 -11.22
N LYS A 17 5.29 18.21 -10.92
CA LYS A 17 5.38 19.67 -11.00
C LYS A 17 6.11 20.22 -9.79
N ALA A 18 7.36 20.65 -9.99
CA ALA A 18 8.19 21.20 -8.93
C ALA A 18 7.55 22.44 -8.27
N GLY A 19 7.64 22.52 -6.94
CA GLY A 19 7.12 23.63 -6.15
C GLY A 19 5.60 23.62 -5.92
N ASP A 20 4.87 22.67 -6.50
CA ASP A 20 3.41 22.61 -6.33
C ASP A 20 3.04 21.96 -4.96
N PRO A 21 2.24 22.63 -4.12
CA PRO A 21 1.85 22.13 -2.80
C PRO A 21 0.91 20.92 -2.86
N GLY A 22 0.41 20.53 -4.04
CA GLY A 22 -0.34 19.28 -4.20
C GLY A 22 0.51 18.01 -4.13
N ASN A 23 1.84 18.10 -4.26
CA ASN A 23 2.72 16.94 -4.19
C ASN A 23 2.84 16.36 -2.77
N GLN A 24 2.84 15.04 -2.64
CA GLN A 24 2.96 14.30 -1.37
C GLN A 24 1.87 14.62 -0.35
N ARG A 25 0.78 15.24 -0.79
CA ARG A 25 -0.31 15.65 0.07
C ARG A 25 -1.29 14.49 0.21
N THR A 26 -1.67 14.19 1.45
CA THR A 26 -2.71 13.20 1.73
C THR A 26 -4.10 13.74 1.36
N ASN A 27 -5.13 12.91 1.52
CA ASN A 27 -6.52 13.36 1.39
C ASN A 27 -6.95 14.35 2.50
N ILE A 28 -6.17 14.48 3.58
CA ILE A 28 -6.37 15.50 4.61
C ILE A 28 -5.65 16.78 4.18
N PRO A 29 -6.35 17.93 4.05
CA PRO A 29 -5.73 19.18 3.66
C PRO A 29 -4.55 19.56 4.56
N ASN A 30 -3.44 19.97 3.92
CA ASN A 30 -2.20 20.39 4.57
C ASN A 30 -1.50 19.29 5.41
N LEU A 31 -1.92 18.03 5.31
CA LEU A 31 -1.19 16.89 5.84
C LEU A 31 -0.42 16.20 4.72
N TYR A 32 0.88 16.02 4.93
CA TYR A 32 1.81 15.43 3.97
C TYR A 32 2.42 14.14 4.54
N ALA A 33 2.74 13.20 3.66
CA ALA A 33 3.45 11.96 4.01
C ALA A 33 4.61 11.75 3.04
N ILE A 34 5.78 11.35 3.55
CA ILE A 34 6.98 11.14 2.73
C ILE A 34 7.82 9.99 3.25
N GLY A 35 8.52 9.31 2.34
CA GLY A 35 9.43 8.22 2.68
C GLY A 35 8.68 6.91 2.86
N GLU A 36 9.08 6.09 3.82
CA GLU A 36 8.47 4.76 3.98
C GLU A 36 7.01 4.80 4.47
N CYS A 37 6.55 5.95 4.97
CA CYS A 37 5.15 6.12 5.34
C CYS A 37 4.23 6.51 4.17
N ASP A 38 4.75 6.72 2.95
CA ASP A 38 3.97 6.95 1.73
C ASP A 38 4.02 5.73 0.78
N TYR A 39 3.05 5.63 -0.13
CA TYR A 39 2.90 4.48 -1.03
C TYR A 39 3.49 4.68 -2.45
N GLN A 40 3.87 5.90 -2.81
CA GLN A 40 3.77 6.38 -4.20
C GLN A 40 4.74 5.69 -5.18
N TYR A 41 5.99 5.49 -4.77
CA TYR A 41 7.07 5.23 -5.73
C TYR A 41 7.30 3.76 -6.08
N HIS A 42 7.01 2.87 -5.13
CA HIS A 42 7.64 1.56 -5.16
C HIS A 42 6.78 0.48 -5.83
N GLY A 43 5.49 0.73 -6.04
CA GLY A 43 4.56 -0.26 -6.61
C GLY A 43 4.46 -1.50 -5.73
N ALA A 44 4.51 -2.70 -6.31
CA ALA A 44 4.37 -3.96 -5.57
C ALA A 44 5.69 -4.65 -5.17
N ASN A 45 6.85 -4.19 -5.67
CA ASN A 45 8.16 -4.61 -5.19
C ASN A 45 9.20 -3.46 -5.21
N ARG A 46 9.78 -3.14 -4.06
CA ARG A 46 10.79 -2.08 -3.92
C ARG A 46 12.12 -2.58 -4.47
N LEU A 47 12.76 -1.81 -5.33
CA LEU A 47 14.15 -2.10 -5.73
C LEU A 47 15.11 -1.85 -4.54
N GLY A 48 16.16 -2.65 -4.45
CA GLY A 48 17.19 -2.51 -3.42
C GLY A 48 17.76 -1.09 -3.38
N ALA A 49 18.09 -0.59 -2.18
CA ALA A 49 18.60 0.77 -1.93
C ALA A 49 17.66 1.96 -2.23
N ASN A 50 16.48 1.75 -2.84
CA ASN A 50 15.61 2.86 -3.22
C ASN A 50 14.74 3.45 -2.09
N SER A 51 14.72 2.86 -0.88
CA SER A 51 13.98 3.46 0.26
C SER A 51 14.66 4.72 0.79
N LEU A 52 15.98 4.71 0.96
CA LEU A 52 16.69 5.90 1.41
C LEU A 52 16.65 6.99 0.34
N LEU A 53 16.72 6.59 -0.94
CA LEU A 53 16.57 7.49 -2.07
C LEU A 53 15.18 8.16 -2.08
N SER A 54 14.10 7.41 -1.88
CA SER A 54 12.75 8.00 -1.86
C SER A 54 12.55 8.95 -0.68
N CYS A 55 13.11 8.66 0.49
CA CYS A 55 13.11 9.58 1.63
C CYS A 55 13.81 10.90 1.30
N ILE A 56 15.05 10.84 0.77
CA ILE A 56 15.83 12.03 0.43
C ILE A 56 15.15 12.82 -0.69
N PHE A 57 14.72 12.13 -1.75
CA PHE A 57 14.04 12.75 -2.89
C PHE A 57 12.78 13.47 -2.43
N SER A 58 11.88 12.79 -1.73
CA SER A 58 10.61 13.37 -1.28
C SER A 58 10.84 14.55 -0.34
N GLY A 59 11.79 14.46 0.59
CA GLY A 59 12.13 15.55 1.49
C GLY A 59 12.65 16.79 0.75
N LEU A 60 13.61 16.62 -0.15
CA LEU A 60 14.18 17.73 -0.93
C LEU A 60 13.18 18.33 -1.92
N PHE A 61 12.36 17.48 -2.55
CA PHE A 61 11.36 17.90 -3.53
C PHE A 61 10.17 18.61 -2.87
N LEU A 62 9.74 18.14 -1.70
CA LEU A 62 8.61 18.70 -0.98
C LEU A 62 8.94 20.03 -0.28
N ALA A 63 10.21 20.24 0.12
CA ALA A 63 10.64 21.46 0.81
C ALA A 63 10.19 22.77 0.12
N PRO A 64 10.44 23.01 -1.19
CA PRO A 64 9.96 24.22 -1.87
C PRO A 64 8.44 24.26 -2.03
N CYS A 65 7.77 23.11 -2.09
CA CYS A 65 6.31 23.04 -2.14
C CYS A 65 5.68 23.53 -0.83
N LEU A 66 6.24 23.14 0.31
CA LEU A 66 5.81 23.61 1.63
C LEU A 66 6.13 25.09 1.85
N GLN A 67 7.26 25.58 1.37
CA GLN A 67 7.55 27.03 1.40
C GLN A 67 6.50 27.82 0.60
N THR A 68 6.12 27.33 -0.57
CA THR A 68 5.06 27.95 -1.39
C THR A 68 3.71 27.93 -0.67
N LEU A 69 3.36 26.81 -0.02
CA LEU A 69 2.15 26.72 0.80
C LEU A 69 2.17 27.74 1.95
N LEU A 70 3.25 27.78 2.74
CA LEU A 70 3.36 28.66 3.91
C LEU A 70 3.36 30.14 3.53
N ASN A 71 3.93 30.50 2.38
CA ASN A 71 3.93 31.87 1.88
C ASN A 71 2.57 32.30 1.31
N SER A 72 1.71 31.35 0.92
CA SER A 72 0.38 31.60 0.35
C SER A 72 -0.76 31.35 1.33
N SER A 73 -0.51 30.66 2.44
CA SER A 73 -1.51 30.39 3.47
C SER A 73 -1.89 31.67 4.21
N ALA A 74 -3.19 31.98 4.22
CA ALA A 74 -3.75 32.97 5.12
C ALA A 74 -4.22 32.27 6.40
N GLY A 75 -3.78 32.78 7.55
CA GLY A 75 -4.27 32.37 8.87
C GLY A 75 -3.23 31.60 9.69
N ALA A 76 -2.97 32.09 10.90
CA ALA A 76 -2.19 31.37 11.90
C ALA A 76 -3.06 30.35 12.64
N ALA A 77 -2.44 29.28 13.15
CA ALA A 77 -3.13 28.34 14.05
C ALA A 77 -3.79 29.03 15.26
N ALA A 78 -3.26 30.17 15.69
CA ALA A 78 -3.78 30.99 16.78
C ALA A 78 -5.11 31.70 16.45
N GLU A 79 -5.47 31.79 15.17
CA GLU A 79 -6.74 32.38 14.71
C GLU A 79 -7.88 31.36 14.70
N LEU A 80 -7.57 30.06 14.83
CA LEU A 80 -8.57 29.00 14.96
C LEU A 80 -9.19 29.02 16.35
N ASP A 81 -10.43 28.53 16.44
CA ASP A 81 -11.13 28.43 17.72
C ASP A 81 -10.35 27.53 18.69
N ALA A 82 -10.07 28.03 19.90
CA ALA A 82 -9.31 27.32 20.91
C ALA A 82 -9.97 25.99 21.35
N SER A 83 -11.29 25.84 21.15
CA SER A 83 -12.00 24.59 21.36
C SER A 83 -11.49 23.46 20.47
N LEU A 84 -10.95 23.76 19.28
CA LEU A 84 -10.35 22.75 18.39
C LEU A 84 -9.18 22.03 19.07
N PHE A 85 -8.28 22.78 19.70
CA PHE A 85 -7.12 22.22 20.38
C PHE A 85 -7.50 21.58 21.72
N SER A 86 -8.32 22.27 22.51
CA SER A 86 -8.69 21.77 23.84
C SER A 86 -9.59 20.53 23.78
N SER A 87 -10.45 20.40 22.76
CA SER A 87 -11.23 19.17 22.54
C SER A 87 -10.33 17.98 22.20
N ALA A 88 -9.39 18.13 21.27
CA ALA A 88 -8.43 17.08 20.91
C ALA A 88 -7.59 16.63 22.11
N VAL A 89 -7.08 17.59 22.91
CA VAL A 89 -6.33 17.28 24.15
C VAL A 89 -7.22 16.49 25.12
N LYS A 90 -8.45 16.96 25.36
CA LYS A 90 -9.40 16.29 26.26
C LYS A 90 -9.71 14.86 25.82
N ASP A 91 -9.89 14.62 24.52
CA ASP A 91 -10.15 13.29 23.98
C ASP A 91 -8.97 12.34 24.19
N HIS A 92 -7.74 12.83 23.95
CA HIS A 92 -6.53 12.05 24.19
C HIS A 92 -6.25 11.79 25.68
N GLU A 93 -6.51 12.77 26.53
CA GLU A 93 -6.46 12.60 27.99
C GLU A 93 -7.49 11.57 28.46
N ALA A 94 -8.74 11.65 27.98
CA ALA A 94 -9.78 10.68 28.30
C ALA A 94 -9.40 9.26 27.85
N ARG A 95 -8.88 9.09 26.63
CA ARG A 95 -8.36 7.79 26.14
C ARG A 95 -7.21 7.28 27.01
N HIS A 96 -6.31 8.17 27.43
CA HIS A 96 -5.19 7.82 28.29
C HIS A 96 -5.63 7.39 29.70
N GLN A 97 -6.52 8.16 30.34
CA GLN A 97 -7.05 7.83 31.66
C GLN A 97 -7.90 6.56 31.65
N THR A 98 -8.70 6.36 30.59
CA THR A 98 -9.47 5.12 30.39
C THR A 98 -8.55 3.91 30.33
N LEU A 99 -7.40 4.01 29.66
CA LEU A 99 -6.45 2.90 29.59
C LEU A 99 -5.79 2.63 30.96
N LEU A 100 -5.42 3.68 31.70
CA LEU A 100 -4.81 3.56 33.04
C LEU A 100 -5.79 3.00 34.09
N SER A 101 -7.09 3.23 33.93
CA SER A 101 -8.09 2.78 34.90
C SER A 101 -8.55 1.33 34.71
N ARG A 102 -8.17 0.68 33.60
CA ARG A 102 -8.50 -0.73 33.34
C ARG A 102 -7.79 -1.65 34.31
N THR A 103 -8.51 -2.63 34.83
CA THR A 103 -8.00 -3.63 35.76
C THR A 103 -8.49 -5.01 35.36
N GLY A 104 -7.69 -6.06 35.64
CA GLY A 104 -8.06 -7.45 35.37
C GLY A 104 -8.15 -7.84 33.89
N GLY A 105 -7.71 -6.95 32.99
CA GLY A 105 -7.63 -7.19 31.55
C GLY A 105 -6.40 -7.99 31.13
N GLU A 106 -6.36 -8.43 29.88
CA GLU A 106 -5.25 -9.21 29.33
C GLU A 106 -3.92 -8.43 29.28
N ASN A 107 -2.81 -9.17 29.17
CA ASN A 107 -1.49 -8.60 29.01
C ASN A 107 -1.28 -8.14 27.55
N PRO A 108 -1.06 -6.84 27.29
CA PRO A 108 -0.88 -6.33 25.94
C PRO A 108 0.31 -6.94 25.19
N TYR A 109 1.38 -7.33 25.89
CA TYR A 109 2.55 -7.95 25.23
C TYR A 109 2.24 -9.33 24.66
N LEU A 110 1.36 -10.10 25.32
CA LEU A 110 0.94 -11.41 24.83
C LEU A 110 0.04 -11.27 23.60
N VAL A 111 -0.91 -10.33 23.64
CA VAL A 111 -1.78 -10.03 22.48
C VAL A 111 -0.95 -9.54 21.28
N HIS A 112 0.07 -8.70 21.52
CA HIS A 112 1.01 -8.29 20.48
C HIS A 112 1.79 -9.47 19.89
N GLN A 113 2.28 -10.38 20.73
CA GLN A 113 2.97 -11.58 20.26
C GLN A 113 2.06 -12.45 19.39
N GLU A 114 0.82 -12.69 19.85
CA GLU A 114 -0.19 -13.43 19.07
C GLU A 114 -0.49 -12.75 17.72
N LEU A 115 -0.64 -11.42 17.71
CA LEU A 115 -0.84 -10.65 16.47
C LEU A 115 0.34 -10.83 15.51
N GLY A 116 1.57 -10.72 16.02
CA GLY A 116 2.79 -10.91 15.23
C GLY A 116 2.86 -12.32 14.62
N ASP A 117 2.51 -13.34 15.41
CA ASP A 117 2.48 -14.73 14.97
C ASP A 117 1.42 -14.97 13.88
N VAL A 118 0.21 -14.42 14.03
CA VAL A 118 -0.87 -14.51 13.03
C VAL A 118 -0.45 -13.85 11.72
N MET A 119 0.06 -12.61 11.79
CA MET A 119 0.48 -11.86 10.60
C MET A 119 1.66 -12.52 9.89
N THR A 120 2.62 -13.07 10.64
CA THR A 120 3.79 -13.77 10.08
C THR A 120 3.38 -15.02 9.31
N ARG A 121 2.45 -15.81 9.87
CA ARG A 121 1.96 -17.04 9.22
C ARG A 121 1.14 -16.75 7.96
N ALA A 122 0.30 -15.72 7.97
CA ALA A 122 -0.69 -15.50 6.92
C ALA A 122 -0.27 -14.50 5.82
N ALA A 123 0.51 -13.48 6.17
CA ALA A 123 0.70 -12.29 5.33
C ALA A 123 2.18 -11.99 4.98
N THR A 124 3.05 -12.99 5.00
CA THR A 124 4.46 -12.86 4.57
C THR A 124 4.62 -13.18 3.08
N VAL A 125 5.55 -14.09 2.72
CA VAL A 125 5.98 -14.35 1.35
C VAL A 125 4.92 -15.09 0.55
N VAL A 126 4.38 -16.17 1.11
CA VAL A 126 3.38 -17.02 0.44
C VAL A 126 2.04 -16.84 1.15
N ARG A 127 1.00 -16.58 0.36
CA ARG A 127 -0.34 -16.29 0.89
C ARG A 127 -1.36 -17.23 0.27
N ARG A 128 -2.32 -17.68 1.08
CA ARG A 128 -3.44 -18.53 0.64
C ARG A 128 -4.75 -17.94 1.14
N ASN A 129 -5.80 -18.00 0.33
CA ASN A 129 -7.09 -17.36 0.68
C ASN A 129 -7.67 -17.88 1.99
N ALA A 130 -7.69 -19.20 2.20
CA ALA A 130 -8.17 -19.78 3.44
C ALA A 130 -7.38 -19.28 4.68
N GLN A 131 -6.05 -19.17 4.57
CA GLN A 131 -5.21 -18.67 5.66
C GLN A 131 -5.40 -17.18 5.91
N LEU A 132 -5.62 -16.38 4.86
CA LEU A 132 -5.90 -14.95 4.98
C LEU A 132 -7.28 -14.70 5.62
N GLU A 133 -8.29 -15.49 5.26
CA GLU A 133 -9.63 -15.40 5.84
C GLU A 133 -9.63 -15.75 7.33
N GLU A 134 -8.98 -16.86 7.71
CA GLU A 134 -8.79 -17.25 9.11
C GLU A 134 -8.02 -16.16 9.89
N ALA A 135 -6.94 -15.65 9.31
CA ALA A 135 -6.15 -14.59 9.92
C ALA A 135 -6.95 -13.30 10.11
N TYR A 136 -7.82 -12.92 9.16
CA TYR A 136 -8.66 -11.74 9.30
C TYR A 136 -9.60 -11.87 10.50
N GLY A 137 -10.29 -13.01 10.62
CA GLY A 137 -11.15 -13.29 11.77
C GLY A 137 -10.37 -13.24 13.10
N LYS A 138 -9.17 -13.84 13.13
CA LYS A 138 -8.32 -13.81 14.33
C LYS A 138 -7.81 -12.41 14.66
N VAL A 139 -7.49 -11.57 13.67
CA VAL A 139 -7.08 -10.18 13.88
C VAL A 139 -8.23 -9.36 14.46
N CYS A 140 -9.48 -9.57 14.02
CA CYS A 140 -10.66 -8.92 14.62
C CYS A 140 -10.85 -9.34 16.08
N GLU A 141 -10.76 -10.64 16.39
CA GLU A 141 -10.83 -11.15 17.77
C GLU A 141 -9.72 -10.54 18.66
N LEU A 142 -8.49 -10.47 18.15
CA LEU A 142 -7.35 -9.91 18.87
C LEU A 142 -7.51 -8.39 19.10
N GLU A 143 -8.14 -7.65 18.18
CA GLU A 143 -8.45 -6.23 18.38
C GLU A 143 -9.40 -6.04 19.56
N GLU A 144 -10.46 -6.84 19.64
CA GLU A 144 -11.41 -6.81 20.75
C GLU A 144 -10.70 -7.10 22.09
N ARG A 145 -9.83 -8.13 22.12
CA ARG A 145 -9.01 -8.45 23.30
C ARG A 145 -8.05 -7.32 23.67
N ALA A 146 -7.38 -6.71 22.68
CA ALA A 146 -6.48 -5.58 22.89
C ALA A 146 -7.19 -4.36 23.50
N LEU A 147 -8.45 -4.14 23.11
CA LEU A 147 -9.30 -3.10 23.68
C LEU A 147 -9.71 -3.39 25.13
N GLN A 148 -9.50 -4.59 25.66
CA GLN A 148 -9.72 -4.96 27.06
C GLN A 148 -8.42 -5.12 27.86
N CYS A 149 -7.25 -4.93 27.24
CA CYS A 149 -5.97 -5.04 27.95
C CYS A 149 -5.88 -4.09 29.13
N SER A 150 -5.23 -4.57 30.21
CA SER A 150 -4.89 -3.77 31.38
C SER A 150 -3.38 -3.60 31.49
N LEU A 151 -2.96 -2.54 32.17
CA LEU A 151 -1.55 -2.20 32.32
C LEU A 151 -1.00 -2.79 33.61
N ALA A 152 0.19 -3.38 33.53
CA ALA A 152 0.90 -3.89 34.70
C ALA A 152 1.59 -2.75 35.47
N ASP A 153 1.98 -1.68 34.77
CA ASP A 153 2.57 -0.48 35.34
C ASP A 153 1.52 0.63 35.47
N THR A 154 1.25 1.06 36.71
CA THR A 154 0.30 2.13 37.04
C THR A 154 0.95 3.50 37.17
N GLY A 155 2.25 3.63 36.89
CA GLY A 155 2.97 4.89 36.94
C GLY A 155 2.45 5.90 35.90
N SER A 156 2.38 7.17 36.28
CA SER A 156 1.89 8.25 35.40
C SER A 156 3.01 8.95 34.60
N TRP A 157 4.28 8.64 34.90
CA TRP A 157 5.45 9.26 34.28
C TRP A 157 6.34 8.21 33.61
N THR A 158 6.78 8.49 32.37
CA THR A 158 7.70 7.61 31.61
C THR A 158 7.24 6.14 31.47
N ASN A 159 5.92 5.91 31.48
CA ASN A 159 5.34 4.57 31.45
C ASN A 159 5.33 3.99 30.02
N GLN A 160 6.27 3.07 29.77
CA GLN A 160 6.39 2.39 28.47
C GLN A 160 5.23 1.42 28.18
N ASN A 161 4.61 0.87 29.23
CA ASN A 161 3.50 -0.06 29.07
C ASN A 161 2.27 0.63 28.45
N VAL A 162 2.00 1.88 28.84
CA VAL A 162 0.98 2.73 28.21
C VAL A 162 1.28 2.95 26.72
N VAL A 163 2.48 3.41 26.40
CA VAL A 163 2.86 3.77 25.02
C VAL A 163 2.78 2.56 24.11
N PHE A 164 3.33 1.43 24.57
CA PHE A 164 3.25 0.16 23.86
C PHE A 164 1.80 -0.27 23.60
N THR A 165 0.94 -0.21 24.63
CA THR A 165 -0.45 -0.66 24.49
C THR A 165 -1.26 0.24 23.55
N LYS A 166 -1.00 1.55 23.55
CA LYS A 166 -1.58 2.47 22.55
C LYS A 166 -1.14 2.09 21.14
N ALA A 167 0.16 1.87 20.93
CA ALA A 167 0.70 1.46 19.65
C ALA A 167 0.12 0.11 19.18
N LEU A 168 -0.02 -0.88 20.07
CA LEU A 168 -0.68 -2.15 19.77
C LEU A 168 -2.11 -1.94 19.25
N ILE A 169 -2.91 -1.10 19.91
CA ILE A 169 -4.27 -0.78 19.45
C ILE A 169 -4.22 -0.17 18.04
N ASP A 170 -3.29 0.76 17.80
CA ASP A 170 -3.14 1.44 16.51
C ASP A 170 -2.58 0.52 15.40
N MET A 171 -2.05 -0.68 15.73
CA MET A 171 -1.62 -1.68 14.74
C MET A 171 -2.78 -2.42 14.08
N PHE A 172 -3.93 -2.58 14.75
CA PHE A 172 -5.04 -3.38 14.23
C PHE A 172 -5.66 -2.86 12.94
N PRO A 173 -5.90 -1.54 12.77
CA PRO A 173 -6.34 -1.00 11.49
C PRO A 173 -5.40 -1.35 10.34
N LEU A 174 -4.08 -1.33 10.57
CA LEU A 174 -3.06 -1.70 9.59
C LEU A 174 -3.07 -3.20 9.30
N ALA A 175 -3.12 -4.04 10.33
CA ALA A 175 -3.17 -5.50 10.20
C ALA A 175 -4.39 -5.95 9.39
N LYS A 176 -5.58 -5.44 9.75
CA LYS A 176 -6.81 -5.71 9.01
C LYS A 176 -6.71 -5.25 7.55
N SER A 177 -6.17 -4.05 7.31
CA SER A 177 -5.98 -3.51 5.95
C SER A 177 -5.08 -4.39 5.10
N ILE A 178 -3.97 -4.87 5.65
CA ILE A 178 -3.01 -5.76 4.97
C ILE A 178 -3.67 -7.09 4.62
N VAL A 179 -4.31 -7.75 5.61
CA VAL A 179 -4.90 -9.08 5.41
C VAL A 179 -6.08 -9.01 4.45
N LYS A 180 -7.01 -8.07 4.64
CA LYS A 180 -8.19 -7.91 3.77
C LYS A 180 -7.79 -7.50 2.35
N GLY A 181 -6.84 -6.57 2.23
CA GLY A 181 -6.30 -6.17 0.92
C GLY A 181 -5.63 -7.33 0.19
N ALA A 182 -4.91 -8.20 0.90
CA ALA A 182 -4.33 -9.40 0.32
C ALA A 182 -5.38 -10.46 -0.04
N LEU A 183 -6.41 -10.62 0.78
CA LEU A 183 -7.51 -11.55 0.55
C LEU A 183 -8.28 -11.20 -0.72
N GLN A 184 -8.66 -9.93 -0.88
CA GLN A 184 -9.44 -9.46 -2.04
C GLN A 184 -8.64 -9.33 -3.33
N ARG A 185 -7.30 -9.36 -3.27
CA ARG A 185 -6.44 -9.25 -4.45
C ARG A 185 -6.02 -10.63 -4.93
N ASP A 186 -6.74 -11.15 -5.92
CA ASP A 186 -6.52 -12.46 -6.52
C ASP A 186 -5.61 -12.37 -7.76
N GLU A 187 -4.33 -12.09 -7.54
CA GLU A 187 -3.25 -12.16 -8.55
C GLU A 187 -1.89 -12.40 -7.89
N CYS A 188 -0.84 -12.57 -8.69
CA CYS A 188 0.55 -12.45 -8.25
C CYS A 188 1.19 -11.19 -8.82
N ARG A 189 1.72 -10.30 -7.96
CA ARG A 189 2.41 -9.08 -8.39
C ARG A 189 3.46 -8.65 -7.36
N GLY A 190 4.72 -8.58 -7.78
CA GLY A 190 5.83 -8.17 -6.92
C GLY A 190 5.94 -9.07 -5.69
N ALA A 191 5.94 -8.48 -4.49
CA ALA A 191 6.00 -9.21 -3.23
C ALA A 191 4.65 -9.83 -2.79
N HIS A 192 3.56 -9.57 -3.51
CA HIS A 192 2.28 -10.24 -3.28
C HIS A 192 2.24 -11.51 -4.12
N PHE A 193 2.34 -12.67 -3.46
CA PHE A 193 2.35 -13.98 -4.11
C PHE A 193 1.30 -14.91 -3.50
N LYS A 194 0.38 -15.37 -4.34
CA LYS A 194 -0.66 -16.35 -4.02
C LYS A 194 -0.56 -17.51 -5.01
N PRO A 195 -0.10 -18.70 -4.58
CA PRO A 195 0.19 -19.82 -5.48
C PRO A 195 -0.96 -20.18 -6.42
N ASP A 196 -2.20 -20.09 -5.94
CA ASP A 196 -3.42 -20.40 -6.72
C ASP A 196 -3.63 -19.46 -7.93
N PHE A 197 -2.96 -18.30 -7.93
CA PHE A 197 -3.00 -17.30 -8.99
C PHE A 197 -1.63 -17.09 -9.65
N ALA A 198 -0.68 -18.01 -9.45
CA ALA A 198 0.64 -17.93 -10.06
C ALA A 198 0.57 -18.13 -11.58
N MET A 199 1.37 -17.36 -12.31
CA MET A 199 1.54 -17.58 -13.75
C MET A 199 2.39 -18.83 -13.97
N PRO A 200 2.00 -19.74 -14.88
CA PRO A 200 2.73 -20.99 -15.11
C PRO A 200 4.04 -20.74 -15.87
N SER A 201 5.00 -21.65 -15.68
CA SER A 201 6.16 -21.82 -16.57
C SER A 201 5.73 -22.48 -17.89
N LEU A 202 6.57 -22.38 -18.92
CA LEU A 202 6.39 -23.20 -20.13
C LEU A 202 6.78 -24.65 -19.84
N GLU A 203 5.98 -25.61 -20.29
CA GLU A 203 6.17 -27.05 -20.08
C GLU A 203 6.55 -27.76 -21.37
N ALA A 204 6.08 -27.28 -22.52
CA ALA A 204 6.40 -27.86 -23.81
C ALA A 204 7.91 -27.88 -24.08
N THR A 205 8.37 -28.96 -24.72
CA THR A 205 9.79 -29.14 -25.07
C THR A 205 10.08 -28.80 -26.53
N ASP A 206 9.07 -28.85 -27.42
CA ASP A 206 9.19 -28.51 -28.83
C ASP A 206 8.88 -27.02 -29.09
N ASP A 207 9.48 -26.46 -30.14
CA ASP A 207 9.37 -25.03 -30.43
C ASP A 207 7.93 -24.56 -30.68
N ALA A 208 7.12 -25.39 -31.34
CA ALA A 208 5.73 -25.03 -31.66
C ALA A 208 4.86 -25.00 -30.40
N GLY A 209 5.00 -25.99 -29.52
CA GLY A 209 4.35 -26.04 -28.22
C GLY A 209 4.76 -24.85 -27.34
N ARG A 210 6.06 -24.58 -27.24
CA ARG A 210 6.58 -23.44 -26.45
C ARG A 210 6.05 -22.10 -26.95
N LEU A 211 5.96 -21.93 -28.27
CA LEU A 211 5.38 -20.73 -28.87
C LEU A 211 3.88 -20.59 -28.56
N ALA A 212 3.13 -21.69 -28.61
CA ALA A 212 1.71 -21.68 -28.29
C ALA A 212 1.46 -21.34 -26.81
N GLU A 213 2.20 -21.96 -25.89
CA GLU A 213 2.14 -21.68 -24.46
C GLU A 213 2.55 -20.23 -24.15
N ALA A 214 3.61 -19.72 -24.79
CA ALA A 214 4.04 -18.33 -24.63
C ALA A 214 2.95 -17.33 -25.08
N ASN A 215 2.24 -17.61 -26.17
CA ASN A 215 1.10 -16.80 -26.61
C ASN A 215 -0.04 -16.80 -25.58
N GLN A 216 -0.42 -17.99 -25.08
CA GLN A 216 -1.43 -18.11 -24.02
C GLN A 216 -0.99 -17.40 -22.74
N TRP A 217 0.29 -17.47 -22.40
CA TRP A 217 0.86 -16.76 -21.27
C TRP A 217 0.69 -15.24 -21.42
N CYS A 218 1.01 -14.69 -22.59
CA CYS A 218 0.80 -13.27 -22.88
C CYS A 218 -0.68 -12.87 -22.79
N ASP A 219 -1.60 -13.71 -23.27
CA ASP A 219 -3.05 -13.45 -23.17
C ASP A 219 -3.50 -13.39 -21.69
N ARG A 220 -3.02 -14.34 -20.87
CA ARG A 220 -3.27 -14.35 -19.42
C ARG A 220 -2.69 -13.12 -18.74
N PHE A 221 -1.47 -12.71 -19.11
CA PHE A 221 -0.84 -11.51 -18.57
C PHE A 221 -1.65 -10.25 -18.90
N GLU A 222 -2.13 -10.11 -20.15
CA GLU A 222 -2.96 -8.98 -20.57
C GLU A 222 -4.29 -8.95 -19.81
N ALA A 223 -4.97 -10.09 -19.68
CA ALA A 223 -6.22 -10.20 -18.91
C ALA A 223 -6.02 -9.88 -17.42
N ASN A 224 -4.96 -10.41 -16.81
CA ASN A 224 -4.61 -10.11 -15.42
C ASN A 224 -4.28 -8.63 -15.22
N THR A 225 -3.53 -8.04 -16.14
CA THR A 225 -3.19 -6.62 -16.13
C THR A 225 -4.42 -5.74 -16.29
N ALA A 226 -5.33 -6.07 -17.21
CA ALA A 226 -6.58 -5.32 -17.39
C ALA A 226 -7.46 -5.32 -16.13
N LYS A 227 -7.46 -6.42 -15.37
CA LYS A 227 -8.20 -6.54 -14.11
C LYS A 227 -7.51 -5.81 -12.94
N TRP A 228 -6.20 -5.97 -12.82
CA TRP A 228 -5.48 -5.68 -11.58
C TRP A 228 -4.35 -4.65 -11.68
N LEU A 229 -4.18 -3.95 -12.80
CA LEU A 229 -3.27 -2.79 -12.88
C LEU A 229 -3.85 -1.58 -12.12
N LYS A 230 -3.97 -1.77 -10.80
CA LYS A 230 -4.63 -0.88 -9.85
C LYS A 230 -3.88 -0.88 -8.52
N SER A 231 -3.85 0.25 -7.86
CA SER A 231 -3.45 0.39 -6.46
C SER A 231 -4.64 0.04 -5.57
N THR A 232 -4.39 -0.73 -4.51
CA THR A 232 -5.40 -0.97 -3.46
C THR A 232 -5.43 0.25 -2.54
N VAL A 233 -6.57 0.92 -2.44
CA VAL A 233 -6.79 2.08 -1.58
C VAL A 233 -7.69 1.67 -0.43
N VAL A 234 -7.24 1.89 0.80
CA VAL A 234 -8.00 1.50 1.99
C VAL A 234 -8.47 2.74 2.73
N THR A 235 -9.78 2.84 2.93
CA THR A 235 -10.39 3.82 3.82
C THR A 235 -10.89 3.11 5.08
N TYR A 236 -10.68 3.69 6.24
CA TYR A 236 -11.14 3.11 7.50
C TYR A 236 -12.45 3.76 7.93
N THR A 237 -13.52 2.98 8.01
CA THR A 237 -14.86 3.46 8.38
C THR A 237 -15.52 2.47 9.33
N ASN A 238 -16.13 2.94 10.41
CA ASN A 238 -16.80 2.10 11.41
C ASN A 238 -15.91 0.95 11.95
N ASN A 239 -14.65 1.25 12.25
CA ASN A 239 -13.64 0.27 12.71
C ASN A 239 -13.36 -0.90 11.75
N GLU A 240 -13.66 -0.72 10.47
CA GLU A 240 -13.43 -1.71 9.44
C GLU A 240 -12.74 -1.10 8.21
N PRO A 241 -11.75 -1.79 7.61
CA PRO A 241 -11.16 -1.34 6.36
C PRO A 241 -12.12 -1.60 5.20
N VAL A 242 -12.39 -0.55 4.43
CA VAL A 242 -13.11 -0.60 3.16
C VAL A 242 -12.08 -0.52 2.05
N ILE A 243 -12.09 -1.55 1.19
CA ILE A 243 -11.13 -1.70 0.10
C ILE A 243 -11.73 -1.12 -1.16
N ASN A 244 -11.00 -0.20 -1.77
CA ASN A 244 -11.25 0.35 -3.08
C ASN A 244 -10.01 0.16 -3.97
N TYR A 245 -10.17 0.45 -5.25
CA TYR A 245 -9.08 0.36 -6.22
C TYR A 245 -9.00 1.63 -7.05
N GLU A 246 -7.77 2.08 -7.28
CA GLU A 246 -7.45 3.21 -8.14
C GLU A 246 -6.60 2.70 -9.31
N ASP A 247 -6.96 3.05 -10.54
CA ASP A 247 -6.20 2.62 -11.71
C ASP A 247 -4.81 3.25 -11.72
N VAL A 248 -3.80 2.48 -12.12
CA VAL A 248 -2.43 3.01 -12.23
C VAL A 248 -2.26 3.66 -13.59
N ASP A 249 -1.85 4.92 -13.60
CA ASP A 249 -1.48 5.61 -14.84
C ASP A 249 -0.20 4.99 -15.43
N THR A 250 -0.32 4.49 -16.66
CA THR A 250 0.77 3.92 -17.46
C THR A 250 0.90 4.57 -18.83
N GLU A 251 0.46 5.82 -18.99
CA GLU A 251 0.55 6.54 -20.27
C GLU A 251 1.99 6.67 -20.76
N SER A 252 2.93 6.94 -19.86
CA SER A 252 4.35 7.15 -20.18
C SER A 252 5.14 5.84 -20.36
N ASP A 253 4.80 4.79 -19.62
CA ASP A 253 5.43 3.46 -19.72
C ASP A 253 4.39 2.34 -19.63
N PRO A 254 3.98 1.74 -20.76
CA PRO A 254 3.00 0.66 -20.78
C PRO A 254 3.46 -0.55 -19.97
N ALA A 255 2.50 -1.22 -19.30
CA ALA A 255 2.78 -2.42 -18.54
C ALA A 255 3.47 -3.50 -19.38
N ARG A 256 4.53 -4.08 -18.82
CA ARG A 256 5.30 -5.19 -19.42
C ARG A 256 5.52 -6.31 -18.40
N PRO A 257 5.60 -7.57 -18.85
CA PRO A 257 5.85 -8.68 -17.96
C PRO A 257 7.25 -8.60 -17.34
N ARG A 258 7.35 -9.01 -16.08
CA ARG A 258 8.61 -9.20 -15.35
C ARG A 258 8.85 -10.70 -15.21
N LEU A 259 9.82 -11.25 -15.95
CA LEU A 259 9.98 -12.69 -16.16
C LEU A 259 11.10 -13.32 -15.31
N TYR A 260 11.50 -12.68 -14.21
CA TYR A 260 12.60 -13.16 -13.37
C TYR A 260 12.28 -14.54 -12.79
N GLY A 261 13.18 -15.51 -12.98
CA GLY A 261 13.05 -16.86 -12.45
C GLY A 261 12.04 -17.76 -13.16
N LEU A 262 11.48 -17.34 -14.29
CA LEU A 262 10.52 -18.13 -15.07
C LEU A 262 11.23 -18.99 -16.13
N VAL A 263 10.89 -20.28 -16.18
CA VAL A 263 11.39 -21.18 -17.23
C VAL A 263 10.66 -20.86 -18.55
N GLY A 264 11.42 -20.64 -19.62
CA GLY A 264 10.89 -20.21 -20.92
C GLY A 264 10.63 -18.71 -21.05
N ALA A 265 11.19 -17.91 -20.13
CA ALA A 265 11.11 -16.45 -20.17
C ALA A 265 11.55 -15.85 -21.52
N GLU A 266 12.56 -16.42 -22.16
CA GLU A 266 13.09 -15.94 -23.44
C GLU A 266 12.08 -16.04 -24.59
N VAL A 267 11.27 -17.10 -24.59
CA VAL A 267 10.23 -17.31 -25.62
C VAL A 267 9.06 -16.35 -25.37
N ILE A 268 8.65 -16.21 -24.10
CA ILE A 268 7.60 -15.26 -23.70
C ILE A 268 8.02 -13.82 -24.04
N GLU A 269 9.27 -13.45 -23.75
CA GLU A 269 9.78 -12.12 -24.05
C GLU A 269 9.78 -11.83 -25.55
N LYS A 270 10.19 -12.81 -26.37
CA LYS A 270 10.14 -12.69 -27.84
C LYS A 270 8.72 -12.44 -28.32
N VAL A 271 7.76 -13.29 -27.92
CA VAL A 271 6.35 -13.16 -28.30
C VAL A 271 5.78 -11.81 -27.85
N TRP A 272 6.09 -11.37 -26.63
CA TRP A 272 5.65 -10.08 -26.12
C TRP A 272 6.16 -8.91 -26.96
N ARG A 273 7.46 -8.91 -27.32
CA ARG A 273 8.06 -7.86 -28.14
C ARG A 273 7.42 -7.79 -29.53
N GLU A 274 7.20 -8.93 -30.16
CA GLU A 274 6.53 -9.01 -31.47
C GLU A 274 5.10 -8.46 -31.40
N ARG A 275 4.31 -8.86 -30.39
CA ARG A 275 2.96 -8.34 -30.15
C ARG A 275 2.95 -6.83 -29.89
N ALA A 276 3.89 -6.34 -29.07
CA ALA A 276 4.00 -4.91 -28.77
C ALA A 276 4.38 -4.08 -30.00
N ALA A 277 5.29 -4.60 -30.85
CA ALA A 277 5.64 -3.96 -32.12
C ALA A 277 4.43 -3.90 -33.06
N ALA A 278 3.70 -5.00 -33.22
CA ALA A 278 2.50 -5.05 -34.06
C ALA A 278 1.41 -4.06 -33.58
N LYS A 279 1.16 -3.97 -32.26
CA LYS A 279 0.23 -2.98 -31.67
C LYS A 279 0.66 -1.54 -31.96
N ARG A 280 1.96 -1.23 -31.89
CA ARG A 280 2.49 0.11 -32.22
C ARG A 280 2.30 0.44 -33.70
N GLU A 281 2.57 -0.49 -34.60
CA GLU A 281 2.35 -0.31 -36.04
C GLU A 281 0.88 -0.09 -36.38
N GLN A 282 -0.03 -0.86 -35.76
CA GLN A 282 -1.48 -0.67 -35.94
C GLN A 282 -1.94 0.70 -35.46
N LYS A 283 -1.46 1.15 -34.29
CA LYS A 283 -1.77 2.48 -33.75
C LYS A 283 -1.25 3.60 -34.66
N ALA A 284 -0.03 3.46 -35.19
CA ALA A 284 0.54 4.42 -36.13
C ALA A 284 -0.25 4.50 -37.45
N LYS A 285 -0.65 3.35 -38.01
CA LYS A 285 -1.51 3.29 -39.20
C LYS A 285 -2.87 3.95 -38.94
N ALA A 286 -3.52 3.64 -37.83
CA ALA A 286 -4.81 4.24 -37.46
C ALA A 286 -4.71 5.78 -37.32
N ALA A 287 -3.66 6.29 -36.68
CA ALA A 287 -3.43 7.73 -36.55
C ALA A 287 -3.22 8.41 -37.91
N ALA A 288 -2.47 7.78 -38.83
CA ALA A 288 -2.24 8.29 -40.18
C ALA A 288 -3.50 8.24 -41.09
N THR A 289 -4.51 7.44 -40.74
CA THR A 289 -5.78 7.36 -41.49
C THR A 289 -6.83 8.34 -40.94
N ALA A 290 -6.62 8.86 -39.73
CA ALA A 290 -7.51 9.80 -39.06
C ALA A 290 -7.09 11.28 -39.25
N SER A 291 -5.90 11.54 -39.80
CA SER A 291 -5.39 12.85 -40.24
C SER A 291 -5.71 13.10 -41.71
#